data_AF-A0A380GZ05-F1
#
_entry.id   AF-A0A380GZ05-F1
#
_cell.length_a   1.000
_cell.length_b   1.000
_cell.length_c   1.000
_cell.angle_alpha   90.00
_cell.angle_beta   90.00
_cell.angle_gamma   90.00
#
_symmetry.space_group_name_H-M   'P 1'
#
loop_
_entity.id
_entity.type
_entity.pdbx_description
1 polymer ?
#
loop_
_entity_poly.entity_id
_entity_poly.type
_entity_poly.pdbx_seq_one_letter_code
_entity_poly.pdbx_strand_id
1 'polypeptide(L)' 'MTSIHAKRIDHSLSKIHHKPIIGICLGMQLLFQHSAEGDVDGLGFVPGNIVRFRQIIQFHI' A
#
# COMPACT_ATOMS: atom_id res chain seq x y z
N MET A 1 1.86 3.39 8.91
CA MET A 1 3.23 3.88 8.62
C MET A 1 4.11 4.09 9.86
N THR A 2 3.61 4.58 10.99
CA THR A 2 4.42 4.85 12.20
C THR A 2 5.34 3.70 12.62
N SER A 3 4.83 2.47 12.73
CA SER A 3 5.63 1.29 13.11
C SER A 3 6.67 0.91 12.05
N ILE A 4 6.36 1.11 10.76
CA ILE A 4 7.29 0.86 9.64
C ILE A 4 8.50 1.78 9.76
N HIS A 5 8.28 3.08 9.94
CA HIS A 5 9.37 4.06 10.11
C HIS A 5 10.13 3.86 11.43
N ALA A 6 9.41 3.63 12.54
CA ALA A 6 10.03 3.41 13.85
C ALA A 6 10.98 2.19 13.84
N LYS A 7 10.63 1.16 13.08
CA LYS A 7 11.45 -0.04 12.90
C LYS A 7 12.40 0.01 11.70
N ARG A 8 12.44 1.12 10.95
CA ARG A 8 13.27 1.30 9.74
C ARG A 8 13.02 0.22 8.68
N ILE A 9 11.79 -0.28 8.58
CA ILE A 9 11.42 -1.31 7.61
C ILE A 9 11.46 -0.73 6.19
N ASP A 10 10.98 0.50 6.02
CA ASP A 10 11.08 1.31 4.79
C ASP A 10 12.53 1.36 4.25
N HIS A 11 13.48 1.73 5.10
CA HIS A 11 14.90 1.80 4.73
C HIS A 11 15.51 0.41 4.45
N SER A 12 15.05 -0.63 5.14
CA SER A 12 15.52 -2.00 4.88
C SER A 12 15.02 -2.51 3.53
N LEU A 13 13.75 -2.23 3.21
CA LEU A 13 13.13 -2.62 1.95
C LEU A 13 13.71 -1.84 0.76
N SER A 14 14.06 -0.56 0.92
CA SER A 14 14.66 0.24 -0.16
C SER A 14 16.04 -0.26 -0.61
N LYS A 15 16.71 -1.08 0.20
CA LYS A 15 18.00 -1.72 -0.12
C LYS A 15 17.85 -3.10 -0.78
N ILE A 16 16.63 -3.61 -0.89
CA ILE A 16 16.39 -4.87 -1.56
C ILE A 16 16.36 -4.61 -3.07
N HIS A 17 17.38 -5.10 -3.76
CA HIS A 17 17.48 -5.07 -5.22
C HIS A 17 17.36 -6.48 -5.77
N HIS A 18 16.67 -6.64 -6.90
CA HIS A 18 16.56 -7.92 -7.63
C HIS A 18 15.99 -9.10 -6.83
N LYS A 19 15.22 -8.84 -5.76
CA LYS A 19 14.47 -9.89 -5.05
C LYS A 19 12.97 -9.58 -5.12
N PRO A 20 12.13 -10.57 -5.45
CA PRO A 20 10.69 -10.37 -5.49
C PRO A 20 10.16 -10.06 -4.09
N ILE A 21 9.24 -9.09 -4.03
CA ILE A 21 8.53 -8.69 -2.81
C ILE A 21 7.07 -9.10 -2.97
N ILE A 22 6.51 -9.74 -1.95
CA ILE A 22 5.09 -10.09 -1.89
C ILE A 22 4.47 -9.34 -0.73
N GLY A 23 3.44 -8.54 -1.01
CA GLY A 23 2.59 -7.93 0.01
C GLY A 23 1.33 -8.76 0.25
N ILE A 24 0.91 -8.89 1.50
CA ILE A 24 -0.29 -9.65 1.88
C ILE A 24 -1.24 -8.72 2.63
N CYS A 25 -2.52 -8.70 2.24
CA CYS A 25 -3.54 -7.82 2.82
C CYS A 25 -3.08 -6.34 2.75
N LEU A 26 -2.98 -5.64 3.88
CA LEU A 26 -2.45 -4.28 3.97
C LEU A 26 -1.02 -4.15 3.46
N GLY A 27 -0.21 -5.21 3.57
CA GLY A 27 1.16 -5.22 3.06
C GLY A 27 1.23 -5.01 1.54
N MET A 28 0.21 -5.45 0.79
CA MET A 28 0.13 -5.20 -0.65
C MET A 28 -0.17 -3.73 -0.94
N GLN A 29 -1.07 -3.13 -0.17
CA GLN A 29 -1.43 -1.72 -0.34
C GLN A 29 -0.24 -0.79 -0.05
N LEU A 30 0.60 -1.14 0.95
CA LEU A 30 1.81 -0.38 1.28
C LEU A 30 2.83 -0.30 0.14
N LEU A 31 2.80 -1.20 -0.85
CA LEU A 31 3.73 -1.16 -1.98
C LEU A 31 3.42 -0.01 -2.95
N PHE A 32 2.19 0.52 -2.93
CA PHE A 32 1.74 1.61 -3.79
C PHE A 32 2.14 2.98 -3.21
N GLN A 33 1.84 4.07 -3.93
CA GLN A 33 2.21 5.43 -3.53
C GLN A 33 1.35 5.96 -2.38
N HIS A 34 0.07 5.61 -2.35
CA HIS A 34 -0.86 6.05 -1.31
C HIS A 34 -1.99 5.02 -1.12
N SER A 35 -2.52 4.92 0.11
CA SER A 35 -3.73 4.15 0.40
C SER A 35 -4.82 4.99 1.06
N ALA A 36 -6.01 4.96 0.44
CA ALA A 36 -7.23 5.50 1.02
C ALA A 36 -7.67 4.77 2.30
N GLU A 37 -7.19 3.53 2.51
CA GLU A 37 -7.33 2.83 3.79
C GLU A 37 -6.31 3.40 4.78
N GLY A 38 -6.78 4.32 5.63
CA GLY A 38 -5.94 5.04 6.59
C GLY A 38 -5.38 6.38 6.08
N ASP A 39 -5.69 6.77 4.84
CA ASP A 39 -5.31 8.06 4.22
C ASP A 39 -3.84 8.40 4.43
N VAL A 40 -2.97 7.52 3.90
CA VAL A 40 -1.54 7.55 4.20
C VAL A 40 -0.71 7.18 2.99
N ASP A 41 0.45 7.83 2.87
CA ASP A 41 1.44 7.50 1.86
C ASP A 41 2.06 6.12 2.11
N GLY A 42 2.27 5.38 1.03
CA GLY A 42 2.91 4.07 1.03
C GLY A 42 4.42 4.15 0.78
N LEU A 43 5.01 3.03 0.36
CA LEU A 43 6.44 2.92 0.05
C LEU A 43 6.77 3.33 -1.39
N GLY A 44 5.77 3.41 -2.28
CA GLY A 44 5.95 3.89 -3.65
C GLY A 44 6.79 2.98 -4.55
N PHE A 45 6.88 1.68 -4.24
CA PHE A 45 7.57 0.70 -5.10
C PHE A 45 6.79 0.36 -6.37
N VAL A 46 5.46 0.47 -6.31
CA VAL A 46 4.56 0.30 -7.44
C VAL A 46 3.83 1.64 -7.67
N PRO A 47 3.82 2.18 -8.90
CA PRO A 47 3.09 3.41 -9.17
C PRO A 47 1.57 3.19 -9.04
N GLY A 48 0.86 4.21 -8.54
CA GLY A 48 -0.59 4.20 -8.38
C GLY A 48 -1.05 4.30 -6.93
N ASN A 49 -2.37 4.42 -6.76
CA ASN A 49 -3.01 4.67 -5.47
C ASN A 49 -4.09 3.63 -5.20
N ILE A 50 -4.18 3.16 -3.97
CA ILE A 50 -5.30 2.33 -3.50
C ILE A 50 -6.46 3.26 -3.17
N VAL A 51 -7.59 3.05 -3.85
CA VAL A 51 -8.79 3.89 -3.73
C VAL A 51 -9.93 3.11 -3.11
N ARG A 52 -10.89 3.81 -2.50
CA ARG A 52 -12.13 3.19 -2.03
C ARG A 52 -12.93 2.63 -3.21
N PHE A 53 -13.56 1.48 -2.99
CA PHE A 53 -14.52 0.97 -3.95
C PHE A 53 -15.66 1.95 -4.13
N ARG A 54 -16.04 2.22 -5.37
CA ARG A 54 -17.29 2.91 -5.67
C ARG A 54 -18.43 1.96 -5.30
N GLN A 55 -19.28 2.38 -4.37
CA GLN A 55 -20.56 1.72 -4.14
C GLN A 55 -21.46 1.99 -5.36
N ILE A 56 -21.38 1.15 -6.38
CA ILE A 56 -22.41 1.09 -7.42
C ILE A 56 -23.42 0.05 -6.93
N ILE A 57 -24.30 0.47 -6.03
CA ILE A 57 -25.46 -0.31 -5.68
C ILE A 57 -26.54 0.06 -6.70
N GLN A 58 -26.67 -0.74 -7.77
CA GLN A 58 -27.83 -0.68 -8.66
C GLN A 58 -28.82 -1.75 -8.19
N PHE A 59 -29.62 -1.44 -7.17
CA PHE A 59 -30.82 -2.22 -6.93
C PHE A 59 -31.84 -1.79 -8.00
N HIS A 60 -31.92 -2.58 -9.07
CA HIS A 60 -33.16 -2.61 -9.85
C HIS A 60 -34.18 -3.39 -9.02
N ILE A 61 -35.13 -2.66 -8.44
CA ILE A 61 -36.42 -3.20 -8.01
C ILE A 61 -37.37 -3.06 -9.20
#